data_AF-A0A0K9PCI4-F1
#
_entry.id   AF-A0A0K9PCI4-F1
#
_cell.length_a   1.000
_cell.length_b   1.000
_cell.length_c   1.000
_cell.angle_alpha   90.00
_cell.angle_beta   90.00
_cell.angle_gamma   90.00
#
_symmetry.space_group_name_H-M   'P 1'
#
loop_
_entity.id
_entity.type
_entity.pdbx_description
1 polymer ?
#
loop_
_entity_poly.entity_id
_entity_poly.type
_entity_poly.pdbx_seq_one_letter_code
_entity_poly.pdbx_strand_id
1 'polypeptide(L)'
;MIERTSDYLKYVAFWLVILVAKFCFAYFLQESCIKPLVEPTTIIYDLDGISYSWHDVLSKHNHNALTILSLWAPVFSIYLLDIYVFYTVLSAIVGFLMGARDRLGEIRSVEALHERFEEFPKAFMKFLHVELPKRTNLRSPLQSEDVKKFNAAMFSPFWNQIIGNLRNEDYISNLEMNLLLMPKNSNILKSVQWPLFLLASKVFVAKDIAVDNRDPTELWDRIIRDDYMKFAVQECYDSIILILTSILHNEGKTWMMSQLTSNCLNCHLLFLVLLP
;
A
#
# COMPACT_ATOMS: atom_id res chain seq x y z
N MET A 1 9.19 13.52 -23.28
CA MET A 1 8.11 12.71 -22.68
C MET A 1 6.82 13.14 -23.36
N ILE A 2 6.43 12.45 -24.44
CA ILE A 2 5.22 12.80 -25.21
C ILE A 2 4.07 12.09 -24.50
N GLU A 3 3.23 12.86 -23.80
CA GLU A 3 1.99 12.35 -23.24
C GLU A 3 1.18 11.69 -24.36
N ARG A 4 0.75 10.44 -24.16
CA ARG A 4 -0.08 9.74 -25.14
C ARG A 4 -1.34 10.57 -25.35
N THR A 5 -1.69 10.86 -26.60
CA THR A 5 -2.92 11.57 -26.99
C THR A 5 -4.19 10.99 -26.34
N SER A 6 -4.16 9.70 -26.02
CA SER A 6 -5.17 8.98 -25.23
C SER A 6 -5.42 9.58 -23.84
N ASP A 7 -4.38 9.96 -23.09
CA ASP A 7 -4.55 10.41 -21.72
C ASP A 7 -5.08 11.85 -21.66
N TYR A 8 -4.66 12.70 -22.60
CA TYR A 8 -5.29 14.00 -22.84
C TYR A 8 -6.77 13.86 -23.24
N LEU A 9 -7.10 12.92 -24.12
CA LEU A 9 -8.48 12.68 -24.56
C LEU A 9 -9.37 12.25 -23.38
N LYS A 10 -8.88 11.37 -22.49
CA LYS A 10 -9.59 10.98 -21.27
C LYS A 10 -9.85 12.17 -20.35
N TYR A 11 -8.86 13.04 -20.19
CA TYR A 11 -8.99 14.26 -19.40
C TYR A 11 -10.05 15.21 -19.97
N VAL A 12 -10.02 15.45 -21.29
CA VAL A 12 -11.03 16.29 -21.95
C VAL A 12 -12.43 15.67 -21.84
N ALA A 13 -12.55 14.35 -22.03
CA ALA A 13 -13.83 13.66 -21.86
C ALA A 13 -14.38 13.77 -20.43
N PHE A 14 -13.52 13.66 -19.42
CA PHE A 14 -13.89 13.83 -18.01
C PHE A 14 -14.44 15.25 -17.75
N TRP A 15 -13.77 16.29 -18.23
CA TRP A 15 -14.26 17.66 -18.10
C TRP A 15 -15.55 17.91 -18.89
N LEU A 16 -15.69 17.32 -20.08
CA LEU A 16 -16.92 17.43 -20.86
C LEU A 16 -18.10 16.83 -20.10
N VAL A 17 -17.95 15.67 -19.47
CA VAL A 17 -18.98 15.06 -18.63
C VAL A 17 -19.37 15.97 -17.45
N ILE A 18 -18.39 16.56 -16.76
CA ILE A 18 -18.66 17.52 -15.68
C ILE A 18 -19.45 18.73 -16.21
N LEU A 19 -19.01 19.31 -17.32
CA LEU A 19 -19.64 20.48 -17.91
C LEU A 19 -21.05 20.17 -18.41
N VAL A 20 -21.30 19.00 -19.00
CA VAL A 20 -22.63 18.56 -19.43
C VAL A 20 -23.53 18.31 -18.23
N ALA A 21 -23.07 17.59 -17.20
CA ALA A 21 -23.85 17.35 -15.98
C ALA A 21 -24.25 18.67 -15.31
N LYS A 22 -23.29 19.60 -15.22
CA LYS A 22 -23.50 20.94 -14.69
C LYS A 22 -24.36 21.83 -15.59
N PHE A 23 -24.29 21.67 -16.91
CA PHE A 23 -25.18 22.36 -17.85
C PHE A 23 -26.62 21.87 -17.71
N CYS A 24 -26.82 20.56 -17.57
CA CYS A 24 -28.14 19.99 -17.29
C CYS A 24 -28.69 20.49 -15.95
N PHE A 25 -27.89 20.44 -14.88
CA PHE A 25 -28.31 20.92 -13.56
C PHE A 25 -28.57 22.43 -13.55
N ALA A 26 -27.70 23.21 -14.18
CA ALA A 26 -27.91 24.63 -14.37
C ALA A 26 -29.18 24.88 -15.18
N TYR A 27 -29.45 24.20 -16.29
CA TYR A 27 -30.69 24.38 -17.05
C TYR A 27 -31.95 24.23 -16.17
N PHE A 28 -31.99 23.21 -15.30
CA PHE A 28 -33.10 23.01 -14.36
C PHE A 28 -33.18 24.08 -13.25
N LEU A 29 -32.05 24.56 -12.71
CA LEU A 29 -32.04 25.54 -11.60
C LEU A 29 -32.02 27.01 -12.05
N GLN A 30 -31.43 27.30 -13.20
CA GLN A 30 -31.28 28.61 -13.82
C GLN A 30 -32.63 29.20 -14.21
N GLU A 31 -33.59 28.35 -14.56
CA GLU A 31 -34.99 28.75 -14.71
C GLU A 31 -35.57 29.33 -13.41
N SER A 32 -35.11 28.85 -12.25
CA SER A 32 -35.58 29.30 -10.93
C SER A 32 -34.76 30.49 -10.37
N CYS A 33 -33.44 30.51 -10.57
CA CYS A 33 -32.57 31.52 -9.94
C CYS A 33 -32.30 32.76 -10.79
N ILE A 34 -32.30 32.67 -12.13
CA ILE A 34 -31.93 33.81 -12.98
C ILE A 34 -33.13 34.70 -13.30
N LYS A 35 -34.32 34.13 -13.49
CA LYS A 35 -35.55 34.90 -13.74
C LYS A 35 -35.79 36.03 -12.72
N PRO A 36 -35.64 35.84 -11.40
CA PRO A 36 -35.87 36.92 -10.42
C PRO A 36 -34.73 37.96 -10.35
N LEU A 37 -33.55 37.69 -10.93
CA LEU A 37 -32.40 38.58 -10.85
C LEU A 37 -32.24 39.48 -12.09
N VAL A 38 -32.81 39.07 -13.23
CA VAL A 38 -32.81 39.86 -14.47
C VAL A 38 -33.65 41.13 -14.33
N GLU A 39 -34.79 41.04 -13.65
CA GLU A 39 -35.69 42.18 -13.39
C GLU A 39 -35.00 43.32 -12.61
N PRO A 40 -34.37 43.10 -11.43
CA PRO A 40 -33.66 44.16 -10.73
C PRO A 40 -32.43 44.68 -11.49
N THR A 41 -31.74 43.85 -12.29
CA THR A 41 -30.60 44.33 -13.09
C THR A 41 -31.01 45.29 -14.21
N THR A 42 -32.17 45.06 -14.82
CA THR A 42 -32.71 45.93 -15.89
C THR A 42 -33.14 47.26 -15.30
N ILE A 43 -33.77 47.24 -14.12
CA ILE A 43 -34.14 48.46 -13.38
C ILE A 43 -32.89 49.29 -13.04
N ILE A 44 -31.83 48.68 -12.51
CA ILE A 44 -30.58 49.40 -12.15
C ILE A 44 -29.88 49.98 -13.39
N TYR A 45 -30.00 49.32 -14.55
CA TYR A 45 -29.45 49.79 -15.82
C TYR A 45 -30.23 50.99 -16.39
N ASP A 46 -31.56 50.97 -16.29
CA ASP A 46 -32.44 52.03 -16.80
C ASP A 46 -32.47 53.29 -15.90
N LEU A 47 -31.89 53.23 -14.69
CA LEU A 47 -31.74 54.41 -13.82
C LEU A 47 -30.56 55.29 -14.25
N ASP A 48 -30.84 56.29 -15.08
CA ASP A 48 -29.93 57.40 -15.37
C ASP A 48 -30.12 58.57 -14.40
N GLY A 49 -29.03 59.03 -13.77
CA GLY A 49 -28.98 60.32 -13.07
C GLY A 49 -29.14 60.34 -11.54
N ILE A 50 -28.65 59.32 -10.83
CA ILE A 50 -28.66 59.32 -9.36
C ILE A 50 -27.30 59.81 -8.80
N SER A 51 -27.32 60.91 -8.06
CA SER A 51 -26.12 61.40 -7.34
C SER A 51 -25.94 60.64 -6.03
N TYR A 52 -25.05 59.63 -6.03
CA TYR A 52 -24.73 58.86 -4.83
C TYR A 52 -23.62 59.54 -4.01
N SER A 53 -23.98 60.21 -2.92
CA SER A 53 -23.05 60.96 -2.06
C SER A 53 -21.96 60.12 -1.37
N TRP A 54 -22.11 58.79 -1.27
CA TRP A 54 -21.16 57.90 -0.58
C TRP A 54 -20.28 57.06 -1.53
N HIS A 55 -20.61 56.95 -2.82
CA HIS A 55 -19.89 56.11 -3.79
C HIS A 55 -18.89 56.89 -4.67
N ASP A 56 -18.66 58.16 -4.34
CA ASP A 56 -17.88 59.12 -5.13
C ASP A 56 -16.38 58.74 -5.30
N VAL A 57 -15.89 57.79 -4.50
CA VAL A 57 -14.50 57.28 -4.56
C VAL A 57 -14.31 56.19 -5.63
N LEU A 58 -15.37 55.46 -6.02
CA LEU A 58 -15.30 54.35 -7.00
C LEU A 58 -16.21 54.54 -8.22
N SER A 59 -17.15 55.51 -8.20
CA SER A 59 -18.23 55.63 -9.19
C SER A 59 -18.16 56.86 -10.10
N LYS A 60 -17.06 57.62 -10.09
CA LYS A 60 -16.96 58.90 -10.83
C LYS A 60 -16.88 58.76 -12.36
N HIS A 61 -16.67 57.55 -12.89
CA HIS A 61 -16.39 57.37 -14.32
C HIS A 61 -17.05 56.14 -14.97
N ASN A 62 -17.89 55.38 -14.26
CA ASN A 62 -18.38 54.11 -14.80
C ASN A 62 -19.86 53.85 -14.44
N HIS A 63 -20.76 54.39 -15.28
CA HIS A 63 -22.23 54.22 -15.31
C HIS A 63 -22.73 52.93 -14.63
N ASN A 64 -22.97 52.97 -13.30
CA ASN A 64 -23.55 51.90 -12.48
C ASN A 64 -22.93 50.48 -12.59
N ALA A 65 -21.82 50.31 -13.32
CA ALA A 65 -21.25 49.02 -13.68
C ALA A 65 -20.69 48.26 -12.47
N LEU A 66 -20.15 48.98 -11.49
CA LEU A 66 -19.63 48.40 -10.24
C LEU A 66 -20.75 47.80 -9.39
N THR A 67 -21.92 48.42 -9.37
CA THR A 67 -23.11 47.95 -8.65
C THR A 67 -23.66 46.68 -9.29
N ILE A 68 -23.72 46.65 -10.62
CA ILE A 68 -24.10 45.45 -11.39
C ILE A 68 -23.08 44.34 -11.13
N LEU A 69 -21.78 44.63 -11.18
CA LEU A 69 -20.74 43.65 -10.89
C LEU A 69 -20.86 43.08 -9.47
N SER A 70 -21.09 43.92 -8.46
CA SER A 70 -21.28 43.49 -7.07
C SER A 70 -22.52 42.61 -6.90
N LEU A 71 -23.58 42.87 -7.66
CA LEU A 71 -24.81 42.06 -7.63
C LEU A 71 -24.61 40.69 -8.31
N TRP A 72 -23.81 40.62 -9.37
CA TRP A 72 -23.50 39.37 -10.08
C TRP A 72 -22.33 38.57 -9.48
N ALA A 73 -21.42 39.20 -8.74
CA ALA A 73 -20.23 38.54 -8.18
C ALA A 73 -20.55 37.37 -7.24
N PRO A 74 -21.53 37.46 -6.30
CA PRO A 74 -21.95 36.32 -5.49
C PRO A 74 -22.52 35.17 -6.33
N VAL A 75 -23.30 35.49 -7.38
CA VAL A 75 -23.90 34.50 -8.28
C VAL A 75 -22.82 33.74 -9.05
N PHE A 76 -21.84 34.47 -9.59
CA PHE A 76 -20.68 33.89 -10.25
C PHE A 76 -19.82 33.05 -9.29
N SER A 77 -19.64 33.51 -8.05
CA SER A 77 -18.89 32.78 -7.03
C SER A 77 -19.57 31.45 -6.65
N ILE A 78 -20.90 31.45 -6.46
CA ILE A 78 -21.68 30.23 -6.22
C ILE A 78 -21.57 29.28 -7.42
N TYR A 79 -21.60 29.81 -8.65
CA TYR A 79 -21.44 29.01 -9.87
C TYR A 79 -20.07 28.30 -9.95
N LEU A 80 -18.99 28.99 -9.57
CA LEU A 80 -17.66 28.38 -9.52
C LEU A 80 -17.55 27.32 -8.42
N LEU A 81 -18.15 27.58 -7.25
CA LEU A 81 -18.20 26.62 -6.14
C LEU A 81 -18.98 25.37 -6.54
N ASP A 82 -20.08 25.53 -7.28
CA ASP A 82 -20.90 24.41 -7.77
C ASP A 82 -20.09 23.52 -8.73
N ILE A 83 -19.30 24.09 -9.65
CA ILE A 83 -18.38 23.32 -10.52
C ILE A 83 -17.43 22.45 -9.68
N TYR A 84 -16.92 22.97 -8.56
CA TYR A 84 -16.04 22.22 -7.67
C TYR A 84 -16.78 21.03 -7.01
N VAL A 85 -18.04 21.21 -6.61
CA VAL A 85 -18.88 20.13 -6.06
C VAL A 85 -19.13 19.03 -7.10
N PHE A 86 -19.45 19.39 -8.34
CA PHE A 86 -19.62 18.39 -9.41
C PHE A 86 -18.31 17.65 -9.71
N TYR A 87 -17.18 18.36 -9.69
CA TYR A 87 -15.86 17.75 -9.84
C TYR A 87 -15.55 16.76 -8.71
N THR A 88 -15.81 17.10 -7.45
CA THR A 88 -15.51 16.22 -6.30
C THR A 88 -16.36 14.94 -6.33
N VAL A 89 -17.65 15.06 -6.65
CA VAL A 89 -18.55 13.89 -6.75
C VAL A 89 -18.16 12.98 -7.91
N LEU A 90 -17.94 13.53 -9.11
CA LEU A 90 -17.58 12.72 -10.28
C LEU A 90 -16.19 12.12 -10.17
N SER A 91 -15.21 12.83 -9.59
CA SER A 91 -13.88 12.27 -9.33
C SER A 91 -13.93 11.14 -8.30
N ALA A 92 -14.78 11.23 -7.28
CA ALA A 92 -15.00 10.13 -6.35
C ALA A 92 -15.61 8.89 -7.04
N ILE A 93 -16.62 9.07 -7.89
CA ILE A 93 -17.24 7.97 -8.65
C ILE A 93 -16.24 7.32 -9.61
N VAL A 94 -15.50 8.12 -10.38
CA VAL A 94 -14.50 7.61 -11.33
C VAL A 94 -13.36 6.92 -10.58
N GLY A 95 -12.88 7.51 -9.47
CA GLY A 95 -11.87 6.91 -8.60
C GLY A 95 -12.34 5.59 -8.00
N PHE A 96 -13.60 5.50 -7.57
CA PHE A 96 -14.19 4.25 -7.11
C PHE A 96 -14.28 3.20 -8.22
N LEU A 97 -14.71 3.58 -9.42
CA LEU A 97 -14.85 2.66 -10.56
C LEU A 97 -13.49 2.13 -11.05
N MET A 98 -12.48 3.01 -11.11
CA MET A 98 -11.10 2.63 -11.40
C MET A 98 -10.55 1.71 -10.30
N GLY A 99 -10.80 2.03 -9.03
CA GLY A 99 -10.43 1.19 -7.90
C GLY A 99 -11.05 -0.21 -7.97
N ALA A 100 -12.35 -0.29 -8.28
CA ALA A 100 -13.05 -1.54 -8.46
C ALA A 100 -12.52 -2.35 -9.66
N ARG A 101 -12.22 -1.69 -10.79
CA ARG A 101 -11.65 -2.32 -11.99
C ARG A 101 -10.27 -2.91 -11.71
N ASP A 102 -9.44 -2.17 -10.98
CA ASP A 102 -8.09 -2.59 -10.61
C ASP A 102 -8.08 -3.57 -9.43
N ARG A 103 -9.28 -4.01 -9.00
CA ARG A 103 -9.50 -4.95 -7.91
C ARG A 103 -8.81 -4.52 -6.62
N LEU A 104 -8.70 -3.21 -6.41
CA LEU A 104 -8.22 -2.63 -5.16
C LEU A 104 -9.21 -3.03 -4.06
N GLY A 105 -8.81 -4.01 -3.24
CA GLY A 105 -9.67 -4.65 -2.24
C GLY A 105 -9.91 -6.16 -2.42
N GLU A 106 -9.26 -6.83 -3.38
CA GLU A 106 -9.26 -8.31 -3.45
C GLU A 106 -8.48 -8.92 -2.28
N ILE A 107 -7.42 -8.26 -1.81
CA ILE A 107 -6.64 -8.66 -0.63
C ILE A 107 -7.25 -7.98 0.61
N ARG A 108 -8.42 -8.46 1.04
CA ARG A 108 -9.09 -7.99 2.27
C ARG A 108 -8.75 -8.82 3.50
N SER A 109 -8.12 -9.98 3.32
CA SER A 109 -7.78 -10.89 4.40
C SER A 109 -6.27 -10.99 4.58
N VAL A 110 -5.86 -11.14 5.84
CA VAL A 110 -4.45 -11.37 6.21
C VAL A 110 -3.97 -12.68 5.58
N GLU A 111 -4.87 -13.64 5.41
CA GLU A 111 -4.61 -14.91 4.71
C GLU A 111 -4.28 -14.70 3.23
N ALA A 112 -5.03 -13.84 2.51
CA ALA A 112 -4.73 -13.53 1.11
C ALA A 112 -3.41 -12.76 0.98
N LEU A 113 -3.09 -11.89 1.95
CA LEU A 113 -1.78 -11.24 2.02
C LEU A 113 -0.68 -12.27 2.23
N HIS A 114 -0.85 -13.21 3.16
CA HIS A 114 0.10 -14.29 3.43
C HIS A 114 0.37 -15.14 2.19
N GLU A 115 -0.67 -15.58 1.48
CA GLU A 115 -0.51 -16.40 0.27
C GLU A 115 0.24 -15.65 -0.85
N ARG A 116 -0.01 -14.34 -0.99
CA ARG A 116 0.61 -13.52 -2.05
C ARG A 116 1.95 -12.93 -1.68
N PHE A 117 2.32 -12.93 -0.39
CA PHE A 117 3.54 -12.28 0.07
C PHE A 117 4.80 -12.90 -0.54
N GLU A 118 4.79 -14.20 -0.78
CA GLU A 118 5.92 -14.88 -1.44
C GLU A 118 6.08 -14.50 -2.91
N GLU A 119 4.99 -14.11 -3.57
CA GLU A 119 4.98 -13.71 -4.98
C GLU A 119 5.43 -12.25 -5.16
N PHE A 120 5.22 -11.38 -4.17
CA PHE A 120 5.57 -9.95 -4.26
C PHE A 120 7.05 -9.69 -4.59
N PRO A 121 8.04 -10.26 -3.86
CA PRO A 121 9.45 -10.05 -4.19
C PRO A 121 9.79 -10.55 -5.61
N LYS A 122 9.18 -11.65 -6.05
CA LYS A 122 9.39 -12.22 -7.39
C LYS A 122 8.83 -11.29 -8.47
N ALA A 123 7.62 -10.76 -8.26
CA ALA A 123 6.97 -9.82 -9.17
C ALA A 123 7.73 -8.48 -9.21
N PHE A 124 8.11 -7.94 -8.05
CA PHE A 124 8.89 -6.71 -7.93
C PHE A 124 10.17 -6.77 -8.75
N MET A 125 10.96 -7.84 -8.59
CA MET A 125 12.19 -8.04 -9.36
C MET A 125 11.94 -8.20 -10.88
N LYS A 126 10.79 -8.74 -11.28
CA LYS A 126 10.39 -8.83 -12.71
C LYS A 126 10.11 -7.45 -13.30
N PHE A 127 9.48 -6.54 -12.56
CA PHE A 127 9.19 -5.19 -13.02
C PHE A 127 10.40 -4.24 -12.96
N LEU A 128 11.35 -4.50 -12.05
CA LEU A 128 12.58 -3.70 -11.94
C LEU A 128 13.58 -3.92 -13.08
N HIS A 129 13.31 -4.85 -14.02
CA HIS A 129 14.18 -5.21 -15.15
C HIS A 129 15.64 -5.50 -14.76
N VAL A 130 15.90 -5.95 -13.53
CA VAL A 130 17.25 -6.34 -13.11
C VAL A 130 17.58 -7.67 -13.77
N GLU A 131 18.64 -7.68 -14.57
CA GLU A 131 19.23 -8.93 -15.08
C GLU A 131 19.76 -9.73 -13.89
N LEU A 132 19.02 -10.77 -13.50
CA LEU A 132 19.56 -11.76 -12.57
C LEU A 132 20.71 -12.50 -13.28
N PRO A 133 21.94 -12.50 -12.74
CA PRO A 133 23.10 -13.16 -13.37
C PRO A 133 22.95 -14.67 -13.58
N LYS A 134 21.89 -15.30 -13.04
CA LYS A 134 21.74 -16.77 -12.95
C LYS A 134 20.39 -17.31 -13.45
N ARG A 135 19.65 -16.60 -14.31
CA ARG A 135 18.40 -17.16 -14.88
C ARG A 135 18.62 -18.25 -15.95
N THR A 136 19.84 -18.46 -16.43
CA THR A 136 20.11 -19.34 -17.58
C THR A 136 20.25 -20.82 -17.27
N ASN A 137 20.31 -21.27 -16.01
CA ASN A 137 20.45 -22.70 -15.68
C ASN A 137 19.74 -23.11 -14.38
N LEU A 138 18.41 -22.97 -14.30
CA LEU A 138 17.62 -23.57 -13.20
C LEU A 138 17.54 -25.10 -13.41
N ARG A 139 18.40 -25.86 -12.74
CA ARG A 139 18.32 -27.33 -12.72
C ARG A 139 18.39 -27.97 -11.33
N SER A 140 18.48 -27.20 -10.23
CA SER A 140 18.49 -27.79 -8.88
C SER A 140 17.61 -27.04 -7.86
N PRO A 141 16.95 -27.77 -6.94
CA PRO A 141 16.10 -27.18 -5.90
C PRO A 141 16.87 -26.27 -4.92
N LEU A 142 18.16 -26.54 -4.68
CA LEU A 142 19.01 -25.71 -3.82
C LEU A 142 19.19 -24.28 -4.36
N GLN A 143 19.23 -24.11 -5.68
CA GLN A 143 19.35 -22.78 -6.31
C GLN A 143 18.05 -21.98 -6.24
N SER A 144 16.90 -22.63 -6.02
CA SER A 144 15.61 -21.94 -5.93
C SER A 144 15.46 -21.15 -4.63
N GLU A 145 15.97 -21.67 -3.51
CA GLU A 145 15.95 -20.97 -2.22
C GLU A 145 16.91 -19.78 -2.20
N ASP A 146 18.09 -19.92 -2.80
CA ASP A 146 19.05 -18.81 -2.96
C ASP A 146 18.45 -17.66 -3.78
N VAL A 147 17.68 -17.98 -4.82
CA VAL A 147 16.96 -16.98 -5.62
C VAL A 147 15.82 -16.34 -4.82
N LYS A 148 15.04 -17.12 -4.05
CA LYS A 148 14.02 -16.56 -3.14
C LYS A 148 14.66 -15.62 -2.11
N LYS A 149 15.79 -16.01 -1.51
CA LYS A 149 16.57 -15.20 -0.57
C LYS A 149 17.05 -13.90 -1.19
N PHE A 150 17.65 -13.98 -2.37
CA PHE A 150 18.14 -12.80 -3.09
C PHE A 150 17.00 -11.82 -3.41
N ASN A 151 15.88 -12.32 -3.93
CA ASN A 151 14.73 -11.48 -4.25
C ASN A 151 14.14 -10.82 -2.97
N ALA A 152 14.00 -11.58 -1.88
CA ALA A 152 13.53 -11.06 -0.60
C ALA A 152 14.48 -10.01 -0.01
N ALA A 153 15.80 -10.22 -0.10
CA ALA A 153 16.80 -9.26 0.35
C ALA A 153 16.76 -7.95 -0.45
N MET A 154 16.55 -8.02 -1.77
CA MET A 154 16.38 -6.83 -2.62
C MET A 154 15.06 -6.09 -2.37
N PHE A 155 14.01 -6.82 -2.01
CA PHE A 155 12.69 -6.25 -1.70
C PHE A 155 12.61 -5.61 -0.30
N SER A 156 13.33 -6.16 0.68
CA SER A 156 13.30 -5.73 2.10
C SER A 156 13.48 -4.22 2.32
N PRO A 157 14.45 -3.51 1.70
CA PRO A 157 14.60 -2.07 1.86
C PRO A 157 13.36 -1.28 1.42
N PHE A 158 12.74 -1.69 0.31
CA PHE A 158 11.55 -1.04 -0.22
C PHE A 158 10.34 -1.28 0.69
N TRP A 159 10.13 -2.52 1.11
CA TRP A 159 9.07 -2.86 2.07
C TRP A 159 9.23 -2.11 3.39
N ASN A 160 10.44 -2.05 3.94
CA ASN A 160 10.71 -1.35 5.20
C ASN A 160 10.48 0.16 5.09
N GLN A 161 10.70 0.76 3.91
CA GLN A 161 10.34 2.16 3.68
C GLN A 161 8.82 2.36 3.66
N ILE A 162 8.06 1.45 3.03
CA ILE A 162 6.58 1.51 3.06
C ILE A 162 6.08 1.45 4.50
N ILE A 163 6.54 0.48 5.28
CA ILE A 163 6.14 0.33 6.68
C ILE A 163 6.55 1.54 7.52
N GLY A 164 7.74 2.10 7.28
CA GLY A 164 8.17 3.34 7.92
C GLY A 164 7.27 4.54 7.58
N ASN A 165 6.85 4.67 6.33
CA ASN A 165 5.93 5.73 5.91
C ASN A 165 4.53 5.55 6.53
N LEU A 166 4.01 4.32 6.58
CA LEU A 166 2.74 4.03 7.26
C LEU A 166 2.80 4.44 8.74
N ARG A 167 3.95 4.23 9.39
CA ARG A 167 4.14 4.67 10.77
C ARG A 167 4.21 6.20 10.88
N ASN A 168 4.91 6.87 9.97
CA ASN A 168 5.05 8.33 9.95
C ASN A 168 3.72 9.04 9.67
N GLU A 169 2.84 8.42 8.90
CA GLU A 169 1.48 8.91 8.60
C GLU A 169 0.45 8.46 9.66
N ASP A 170 0.91 7.92 10.80
CA ASP A 170 0.10 7.47 11.95
C ASP A 170 -0.98 6.41 11.60
N TYR A 171 -0.78 5.61 10.54
CA TYR A 171 -1.69 4.50 10.21
C TYR A 171 -1.46 3.24 11.03
N ILE A 172 -0.26 3.05 11.58
CA ILE A 172 0.12 1.85 12.35
C ILE A 172 0.85 2.23 13.65
N SER A 173 0.76 1.36 14.65
CA SER A 173 1.47 1.48 15.92
C SER A 173 2.94 1.03 15.84
N ASN A 174 3.74 1.37 16.86
CA ASN A 174 5.13 0.91 16.96
C ASN A 174 5.23 -0.63 17.05
N LEU A 175 4.25 -1.29 17.68
CA LEU A 175 4.21 -2.75 17.78
C LEU A 175 3.98 -3.37 16.41
N GLU A 176 2.96 -2.90 15.68
CA GLU A 176 2.63 -3.39 14.34
C GLU A 176 3.76 -3.14 13.36
N MET A 177 4.42 -1.98 13.44
CA MET A 177 5.63 -1.69 12.68
C MET A 177 6.69 -2.79 12.90
N ASN A 178 7.00 -3.13 14.16
CA ASN A 178 7.99 -4.16 14.46
C ASN A 178 7.61 -5.56 13.95
N LEU A 179 6.31 -5.88 13.90
CA LEU A 179 5.81 -7.15 13.35
C LEU A 179 5.92 -7.22 11.82
N LEU A 180 5.72 -6.08 11.15
CA LEU A 180 5.69 -5.97 9.69
C LEU A 180 7.07 -5.76 9.05
N LEU A 181 8.04 -5.21 9.79
CA LEU A 181 9.38 -4.96 9.27
C LEU A 181 10.07 -6.26 8.85
N MET A 182 10.67 -6.23 7.65
CA MET A 182 11.58 -7.29 7.22
C MET A 182 12.92 -7.13 7.94
N PRO A 183 13.40 -8.14 8.66
CA PRO A 183 14.73 -8.12 9.25
C PRO A 183 15.80 -7.95 8.16
N LYS A 184 16.91 -7.32 8.53
CA LYS A 184 18.06 -7.21 7.63
C LYS A 184 18.67 -8.60 7.50
N ASN A 185 18.51 -9.23 6.33
CA ASN A 185 19.16 -10.49 6.00
C ASN A 185 20.67 -10.34 6.20
N SER A 186 21.16 -10.76 7.37
CA SER A 186 22.57 -10.78 7.69
C SER A 186 23.18 -12.07 7.17
N ASN A 187 24.45 -12.05 6.75
CA ASN A 187 25.15 -13.24 6.25
C ASN A 187 25.36 -14.33 7.32
N ILE A 188 24.90 -14.09 8.56
CA ILE A 188 25.05 -14.98 9.70
C ILE A 188 24.05 -16.14 9.59
N LEU A 189 22.85 -15.88 9.07
CA LEU A 189 21.79 -16.87 8.89
C LEU A 189 21.75 -17.33 7.43
N LYS A 190 21.78 -18.66 7.23
CA LYS A 190 21.71 -19.27 5.90
C LYS A 190 20.30 -19.13 5.30
N SER A 191 19.28 -19.07 6.14
CA SER A 191 17.86 -19.02 5.80
C SER A 191 17.36 -17.63 5.38
N VAL A 192 16.19 -17.56 4.74
CA VAL A 192 15.48 -16.31 4.42
C VAL A 192 14.79 -15.82 5.68
N GLN A 193 15.04 -14.59 6.11
CA GLN A 193 14.34 -14.02 7.25
C GLN A 193 13.08 -13.29 6.78
N TRP A 194 11.94 -13.81 7.17
CA TRP A 194 10.63 -13.23 6.88
C TRP A 194 10.18 -12.33 8.03
N PRO A 195 9.29 -11.36 7.77
CA PRO A 195 8.73 -10.53 8.84
C PRO A 195 7.87 -11.37 9.79
N LEU A 196 7.82 -10.98 11.06
CA LEU A 196 7.28 -11.82 12.14
C LEU A 196 5.79 -12.14 11.95
N PHE A 197 5.03 -11.26 11.29
CA PHE A 197 3.61 -11.49 11.03
C PHE A 197 3.33 -12.75 10.18
N LEU A 198 4.23 -13.11 9.25
CA LEU A 198 4.09 -14.33 8.43
C LEU A 198 4.43 -15.60 9.21
N LEU A 199 5.32 -15.46 10.19
CA LEU A 199 5.87 -16.55 11.00
C LEU A 199 5.03 -16.77 12.27
N ALA A 200 4.21 -15.80 12.64
CA ALA A 200 3.38 -15.83 13.84
C ALA A 200 2.51 -17.10 13.87
N SER A 201 2.44 -17.73 15.04
CA SER A 201 1.71 -18.98 15.29
C SER A 201 2.29 -20.25 14.62
N LYS A 202 3.08 -20.15 13.54
CA LYS A 202 3.60 -21.31 12.80
C LYS A 202 4.52 -22.19 13.63
N VAL A 203 5.32 -21.60 14.52
CA VAL A 203 6.20 -22.37 15.44
C VAL A 203 5.37 -23.18 16.45
N PHE A 204 4.27 -22.62 16.96
CA PHE A 204 3.40 -23.33 17.90
C PHE A 204 2.66 -24.48 17.21
N VAL A 205 2.17 -24.25 15.99
CA VAL A 205 1.57 -25.32 15.17
C VAL A 205 2.59 -26.42 14.88
N ALA A 206 3.82 -26.06 14.53
CA ALA A 206 4.89 -27.05 14.32
C ALA A 206 5.19 -27.86 15.59
N LYS A 207 5.15 -27.22 16.77
CA LYS A 207 5.28 -27.90 18.08
C LYS A 207 4.17 -28.92 18.29
N ASP A 208 2.92 -28.52 18.08
CA ASP A 208 1.77 -29.42 18.27
C ASP A 208 1.85 -30.63 17.33
N ILE A 209 2.24 -30.40 16.06
CA ILE A 209 2.52 -31.48 15.11
C ILE A 209 3.67 -32.36 15.62
N ALA A 210 4.74 -31.81 16.20
CA ALA A 210 5.84 -32.59 16.73
C ALA A 210 5.47 -33.46 17.95
N VAL A 211 4.50 -33.03 18.76
CA VAL A 211 3.98 -33.82 19.89
C VAL A 211 3.18 -35.03 19.40
N ASP A 212 2.40 -34.86 18.32
CA ASP A 212 1.53 -35.90 17.79
C ASP A 212 2.26 -36.98 16.96
N ASN A 213 3.42 -36.65 16.37
CA ASN A 213 4.14 -37.56 15.47
C ASN A 213 5.37 -38.18 16.17
N ARG A 214 5.48 -39.51 16.11
CA ARG A 214 6.63 -40.25 16.68
C ARG A 214 7.78 -40.42 15.67
N ASP A 215 7.48 -40.35 14.38
CA ASP A 215 8.46 -40.59 13.32
C ASP A 215 9.06 -39.29 12.76
N PRO A 216 10.41 -39.17 12.72
CA PRO A 216 11.08 -37.95 12.33
C PRO A 216 10.92 -37.58 10.86
N THR A 217 10.90 -38.58 9.99
CA THR A 217 10.75 -38.38 8.55
C THR A 217 9.35 -37.89 8.20
N GLU A 218 8.33 -38.49 8.81
CA GLU A 218 6.94 -38.06 8.60
C GLU A 218 6.70 -36.65 9.15
N LEU A 219 7.24 -36.33 10.34
CA LEU A 219 7.14 -34.98 10.89
C LEU A 219 7.71 -33.93 9.93
N TRP A 220 8.91 -34.16 9.39
CA TRP A 220 9.55 -33.20 8.50
C TRP A 220 8.79 -33.03 7.19
N ASP A 221 8.25 -34.12 6.63
CA ASP A 221 7.35 -34.05 5.47
C ASP A 221 6.09 -33.25 5.78
N ARG A 222 5.55 -33.32 7.01
CA ARG A 222 4.42 -32.49 7.43
C ARG A 222 4.80 -31.01 7.57
N ILE A 223 6.02 -30.71 8.02
CA ILE A 223 6.54 -29.35 8.19
C ILE A 223 6.85 -28.68 6.86
N ILE A 224 7.46 -29.41 5.92
CA ILE A 224 7.83 -28.88 4.60
C ILE A 224 6.62 -28.47 3.76
N ARG A 225 5.43 -29.05 4.00
CA ARG A 225 4.22 -28.71 3.23
C ARG A 225 3.86 -27.21 3.29
N ASP A 226 4.25 -26.52 4.36
CA ASP A 226 4.07 -25.08 4.49
C ASP A 226 5.44 -24.41 4.48
N ASP A 227 5.74 -23.67 3.40
CA ASP A 227 7.00 -22.95 3.21
C ASP A 227 7.29 -22.02 4.41
N TYR A 228 6.29 -21.32 4.94
CA TYR A 228 6.46 -20.43 6.09
C TYR A 228 6.69 -21.18 7.40
N MET A 229 6.05 -22.34 7.58
CA MET A 229 6.30 -23.18 8.74
C MET A 229 7.72 -23.75 8.73
N LYS A 230 8.20 -24.17 7.56
CA LYS A 230 9.60 -24.58 7.35
C LYS A 230 10.56 -23.44 7.72
N PHE A 231 10.36 -22.24 7.17
CA PHE A 231 11.23 -21.09 7.47
C PHE A 231 11.19 -20.72 8.96
N ALA A 232 10.02 -20.75 9.59
CA ALA A 232 9.88 -20.46 11.03
C ALA A 232 10.66 -21.43 11.91
N VAL A 233 10.58 -22.73 11.62
CA VAL A 233 11.31 -23.75 12.38
C VAL A 233 12.82 -23.62 12.16
N GLN A 234 13.26 -23.38 10.91
CA GLN A 234 14.68 -23.17 10.58
C GLN A 234 15.25 -21.93 11.27
N GLU A 235 14.56 -20.79 11.18
CA GLU A 235 15.02 -19.54 11.80
C GLU A 235 15.03 -19.63 13.34
N CYS A 236 14.04 -20.28 13.93
CA CYS A 236 14.01 -20.52 15.38
C CYS A 236 15.20 -21.38 15.82
N TYR A 237 15.48 -22.47 15.10
CA TYR A 237 16.60 -23.36 15.37
C TYR A 237 17.96 -22.64 15.26
N ASP A 238 18.17 -21.93 14.15
CA ASP A 238 19.41 -21.18 13.92
C ASP A 238 19.60 -20.08 14.99
N SER A 239 18.52 -19.40 15.39
CA SER A 239 18.55 -18.37 16.43
C SER A 239 18.92 -18.96 17.79
N ILE A 240 18.36 -20.11 18.16
CA ILE A 240 18.69 -20.82 19.41
C ILE A 240 20.15 -21.25 19.40
N ILE A 241 20.65 -21.82 18.30
CA ILE A 241 22.06 -22.19 18.17
C ILE A 241 22.96 -20.96 18.34
N LEU A 242 22.59 -19.84 17.74
CA LEU A 242 23.37 -18.61 17.85
C LEU A 242 23.39 -18.07 19.28
N ILE A 243 22.24 -18.06 19.96
CA ILE A 243 22.13 -17.66 21.37
C ILE A 243 22.95 -18.60 22.25
N LEU A 244 22.80 -19.91 22.11
CA LEU A 244 23.56 -20.91 22.86
C LEU A 244 25.07 -20.75 22.62
N THR A 245 25.48 -20.57 21.36
CA THR A 245 26.88 -20.32 21.01
C THR A 245 27.42 -19.02 21.60
N SER A 246 26.57 -18.00 21.74
CA SER A 246 26.95 -16.72 22.34
C SER A 246 27.09 -16.78 23.86
N ILE A 247 26.25 -17.60 24.51
CA ILE A 247 26.25 -17.79 25.97
C ILE A 247 27.38 -18.73 26.40
N LEU A 248 27.69 -19.75 25.60
CA LEU A 248 28.61 -20.83 25.97
C LEU A 248 30.05 -20.55 25.50
N HIS A 249 31.00 -20.37 26.42
CA HIS A 249 32.42 -20.14 26.11
C HIS A 249 33.25 -21.44 26.05
N ASN A 250 34.20 -21.49 25.11
CA ASN A 250 35.23 -22.53 24.90
C ASN A 250 34.73 -23.98 24.73
N GLU A 251 34.67 -24.78 25.80
CA GLU A 251 34.49 -26.25 25.72
C GLU A 251 33.05 -26.64 25.36
N GLY A 252 32.07 -25.84 25.79
CA GLY A 252 30.68 -26.08 25.43
C GLY A 252 30.40 -25.83 23.94
N LYS A 253 31.14 -24.91 23.31
CA LYS A 253 30.99 -24.60 21.88
C LYS A 253 31.50 -25.75 21.00
N THR A 254 32.64 -26.36 21.35
CA THR A 254 33.18 -27.52 20.63
C THR A 254 32.36 -28.78 20.86
N TRP A 255 31.84 -29.00 22.08
CA TRP A 255 30.90 -30.09 22.37
C TRP A 255 29.60 -29.98 21.57
N MET A 256 29.01 -28.79 21.49
CA MET A 256 27.78 -28.56 20.75
C MET A 256 27.96 -28.78 19.24
N MET A 257 29.05 -28.26 18.65
CA MET A 257 29.35 -28.46 17.22
C MET A 257 29.61 -29.94 16.88
N SER A 258 30.21 -30.70 17.80
CA SER A 258 30.42 -32.16 17.68
C SER A 258 29.10 -32.94 17.71
N GLN A 259 28.17 -32.59 18.60
CA GLN A 259 26.86 -33.25 18.67
C GLN A 259 25.94 -32.90 17.48
N LEU A 260 25.97 -31.65 17.03
CA LEU A 260 25.17 -31.19 15.88
C LEU A 260 25.62 -31.82 14.56
N THR A 261 26.93 -32.08 14.40
CA THR A 261 27.47 -32.73 13.20
C THR A 261 27.24 -34.24 13.16
N SER A 262 27.08 -34.91 14.31
CA SER A 262 26.83 -36.36 14.35
C SER A 262 25.34 -36.75 14.19
N ASN A 263 24.40 -35.87 14.56
CA ASN A 263 22.97 -36.18 14.64
C ASN A 263 22.06 -35.32 13.73
N CYS A 264 22.58 -34.87 12.60
CA CYS A 264 21.96 -33.88 11.70
C CYS A 264 20.52 -34.22 11.24
N LEU A 265 20.09 -35.49 11.25
CA LEU A 265 18.70 -35.88 10.95
C LEU A 265 17.78 -36.01 12.17
N ASN A 266 18.29 -36.35 13.35
CA ASN A 266 17.48 -36.58 14.56
C ASN A 266 17.33 -35.33 15.44
N CYS A 267 18.25 -34.35 15.33
CA CYS A 267 18.21 -33.12 16.13
C CYS A 267 17.10 -32.15 15.72
N HIS A 268 16.63 -32.17 14.47
CA HIS A 268 15.47 -31.39 14.06
C HIS A 268 14.20 -31.77 14.82
N LEU A 269 14.10 -33.01 15.32
CA LEU A 269 12.94 -33.51 16.07
C LEU A 269 13.02 -33.34 17.58
N LEU A 270 14.18 -33.66 18.16
CA LEU A 270 14.36 -33.62 19.61
C LEU A 270 14.12 -32.23 20.19
N PHE A 271 14.38 -31.17 19.42
CA PHE A 271 14.23 -29.80 19.88
C PHE A 271 12.79 -29.25 19.78
N LEU A 272 11.98 -29.69 18.81
CA LEU A 272 10.56 -29.32 18.74
C LEU A 272 9.76 -29.89 19.92
N VAL A 273 10.19 -31.04 20.47
CA VAL A 273 9.57 -31.68 21.65
C VAL A 273 10.06 -31.07 22.98
N LEU A 274 11.18 -30.33 22.99
CA LEU A 274 11.82 -29.76 24.19
C LEU A 274 11.55 -28.27 24.43
N LEU A 275 10.82 -27.59 23.53
CA LEU A 275 10.29 -26.26 23.81
C LEU A 275 9.08 -26.40 24.76
N PRO A 276 9.10 -25.85 25.98
CA PRO A 276 7.96 -25.88 26.89
C PRO A 276 6.69 -25.27 26.27
#